data_AF-A0A0Q9RBM5-F1
#
_entry.id   AF-A0A0Q9RBM5-F1
#
_cell.length_a   1.000
_cell.length_b   1.000
_cell.length_c   1.000
_cell.angle_alpha   90.00
_cell.angle_beta   90.00
_cell.angle_gamma   90.00
#
_symmetry.space_group_name_H-M   'P 1'
#
loop_
_entity.id
_entity.type
_entity.pdbx_description
1 polymer ?
#
loop_
_entity_poly.entity_id
_entity_poly.type
_entity_poly.pdbx_seq_one_letter_code
_entity_poly.pdbx_strand_id
1 'polypeptide(L)'
;MRIWQYAGAVLAVSVTLALGGCGTESSEPDDTTAEDTMSSTDPSDSASQSMSGSASSSGPALPQVAQDAVADLAGMLGVDASEVDVVRVEQVTWRDGSIGCAEPGSMYTQALVDGQRVVLSAGGREYEYHAGGSRDAFHCENPTE
;
A
#
# COMPACT_ATOMS: atom_id res chain seq x y z
N MET A 1 6.29 9.55 37.71
CA MET A 1 7.39 9.96 38.63
C MET A 1 8.12 8.71 39.10
N ARG A 2 9.47 8.71 38.99
CA ARG A 2 10.46 7.68 39.43
C ARG A 2 10.52 6.44 38.52
N ILE A 3 11.26 6.42 37.42
CA ILE A 3 12.75 6.39 37.28
C ILE A 3 13.39 5.40 38.27
N TRP A 4 13.83 4.22 37.80
CA TRP A 4 15.20 3.71 38.02
C TRP A 4 15.46 2.30 37.40
N GLN A 5 16.29 2.30 36.34
CA GLN A 5 17.49 1.46 36.09
C GLN A 5 17.43 -0.07 36.21
N TYR A 6 17.73 -0.73 35.08
CA TYR A 6 18.88 -1.63 35.02
C TYR A 6 19.74 -1.30 33.80
N ALA A 7 20.93 -0.79 34.12
CA ALA A 7 22.04 -0.62 33.21
C ALA A 7 22.78 -1.96 33.06
N GLY A 8 23.32 -2.18 31.86
CA GLY A 8 24.59 -2.88 31.69
C GLY A 8 24.56 -4.41 31.69
N ALA A 9 24.57 -4.98 30.50
CA ALA A 9 25.46 -6.10 30.21
C ALA A 9 25.85 -6.05 28.73
N VAL A 10 26.94 -5.34 28.47
CA VAL A 10 27.69 -5.39 27.21
C VAL A 10 28.28 -6.78 27.07
N LEU A 11 27.86 -7.53 26.06
CA LEU A 11 28.71 -8.57 25.45
C LEU A 11 28.61 -8.45 23.94
N ALA A 12 29.48 -7.58 23.43
CA ALA A 12 29.89 -7.59 22.04
C ALA A 12 30.61 -8.91 21.76
N VAL A 13 30.07 -9.73 20.87
CA VAL A 13 30.79 -10.84 20.26
C VAL A 13 30.80 -10.60 18.75
N SER A 14 31.81 -9.84 18.33
CA SER A 14 32.20 -9.67 16.94
C SER A 14 32.87 -10.95 16.47
N VAL A 15 32.17 -11.74 15.65
CA VAL A 15 32.78 -12.82 14.86
C VAL A 15 32.90 -12.35 13.42
N THR A 16 34.06 -11.78 13.12
CA THR A 16 34.56 -11.57 11.76
C THR A 16 35.13 -12.90 11.26
N LEU A 17 34.47 -13.52 10.28
CA LEU A 17 35.04 -14.69 9.59
C LEU A 17 35.02 -14.51 8.06
N ALA A 18 36.23 -14.24 7.57
CA ALA A 18 36.86 -14.56 6.29
C ALA A 18 36.10 -14.37 4.97
N LEU A 19 36.59 -13.39 4.21
CA LEU A 19 36.57 -13.28 2.76
C LEU A 19 37.19 -14.52 2.09
N GLY A 20 36.55 -15.02 1.03
CA GLY A 20 37.14 -15.99 0.11
C GLY A 20 36.17 -16.49 -0.95
N GLY A 21 36.25 -15.93 -2.16
CA GLY A 21 35.53 -16.46 -3.33
C GLY A 21 35.62 -15.55 -4.56
N CYS A 22 36.73 -15.65 -5.28
CA CYS A 22 36.86 -15.08 -6.64
C CYS A 22 36.30 -16.11 -7.62
N GLY A 23 35.36 -15.71 -8.47
CA GLY A 23 34.83 -16.52 -9.57
C GLY A 23 34.54 -15.63 -10.77
N THR A 24 35.54 -15.54 -11.65
CA THR A 24 35.49 -14.92 -12.98
C THR A 24 34.94 -15.93 -13.98
N GLU A 25 34.17 -15.47 -14.97
CA GLU A 25 33.85 -16.06 -16.30
C GLU A 25 32.48 -15.50 -16.73
N SER A 26 32.20 -15.01 -17.93
CA SER A 26 32.96 -14.80 -19.17
C SER A 26 32.12 -13.88 -20.07
N SER A 27 32.84 -13.21 -20.98
CA SER A 27 32.46 -12.34 -22.10
C SER A 27 31.16 -12.71 -22.86
N GLU A 28 30.23 -11.77 -23.08
CA GLU A 28 29.99 -10.96 -24.31
C GLU A 28 29.27 -11.76 -25.43
N PRO A 29 28.79 -11.12 -26.51
CA PRO A 29 27.55 -10.34 -26.63
C PRO A 29 26.62 -10.93 -27.71
N ASP A 30 25.30 -10.82 -27.58
CA ASP A 30 24.41 -11.01 -28.74
C ASP A 30 23.92 -9.65 -29.25
N ASP A 31 24.66 -9.18 -30.24
CA ASP A 31 24.22 -8.28 -31.28
C ASP A 31 23.06 -8.95 -32.04
N THR A 32 21.86 -8.40 -31.95
CA THR A 32 20.80 -8.72 -32.92
C THR A 32 19.95 -7.48 -33.11
N THR A 33 20.22 -6.85 -34.25
CA THR A 33 19.24 -6.28 -35.17
C THR A 33 18.51 -5.03 -34.68
N ALA A 34 19.11 -3.89 -35.04
CA ALA A 34 18.33 -2.72 -35.42
C ALA A 34 17.39 -3.07 -36.59
N GLU A 35 16.35 -2.23 -36.72
CA GLU A 35 15.36 -2.16 -37.80
C GLU A 35 14.04 -2.88 -37.51
N ASP A 36 13.11 -2.15 -36.90
CA ASP A 36 11.87 -1.93 -37.65
C ASP A 36 11.46 -0.46 -37.60
N THR A 37 11.34 0.06 -38.81
CA THR A 37 11.11 1.46 -39.16
C THR A 37 9.61 1.68 -39.19
N MET A 38 9.14 2.61 -38.36
CA MET A 38 8.00 3.50 -38.60
C MET A 38 6.72 2.87 -39.20
N SER A 39 5.68 2.79 -38.39
CA SER A 39 4.31 2.99 -38.90
C SER A 39 3.57 3.99 -38.02
N SER A 40 3.69 5.25 -38.42
CA SER A 40 2.65 6.24 -38.21
C SER A 40 1.38 5.77 -38.93
N THR A 41 0.31 5.59 -38.18
CA THR A 41 -1.03 5.86 -38.71
C THR A 41 -1.89 6.27 -37.52
N ASP A 42 -2.08 7.58 -37.43
CA ASP A 42 -2.99 8.24 -36.51
C ASP A 42 -4.31 8.41 -37.27
N PRO A 43 -5.34 7.60 -37.01
CA PRO A 43 -6.70 7.96 -37.38
C PRO A 43 -7.26 8.87 -36.29
N SER A 44 -7.23 10.16 -36.59
CA SER A 44 -8.09 11.16 -35.97
C SER A 44 -9.55 10.76 -36.21
N ASP A 45 -10.17 10.11 -35.24
CA ASP A 45 -11.63 9.89 -35.23
C ASP A 45 -12.25 10.74 -34.13
N SER A 46 -12.66 11.93 -34.58
CA SER A 46 -13.46 12.89 -33.84
C SER A 46 -14.90 12.38 -33.80
N ALA A 47 -15.20 11.51 -32.84
CA ALA A 47 -16.57 11.20 -32.47
C ALA A 47 -16.94 11.98 -31.21
N SER A 48 -17.42 13.20 -31.45
CA SER A 48 -18.21 13.98 -30.50
C SER A 48 -19.42 13.17 -30.07
N GLN A 49 -19.36 12.58 -28.87
CA GLN A 49 -20.55 12.14 -28.14
C GLN A 49 -20.74 13.06 -26.95
N SER A 50 -21.33 14.22 -27.24
CA SER A 50 -22.04 15.04 -26.26
C SER A 50 -23.24 14.24 -25.73
N MET A 51 -22.99 13.34 -24.78
CA MET A 51 -24.04 12.90 -23.88
C MET A 51 -24.18 13.95 -22.79
N SER A 52 -25.18 14.80 -22.98
CA SER A 52 -25.79 15.60 -21.92
C SER A 52 -26.43 14.64 -20.92
N GLY A 53 -25.60 14.09 -20.03
CA GLY A 53 -26.03 13.40 -18.83
C GLY A 53 -26.47 14.46 -17.83
N SER A 54 -27.75 14.40 -17.45
CA SER A 54 -28.34 15.21 -16.40
C SER A 54 -27.46 15.12 -15.14
N ALA A 55 -26.68 16.17 -14.89
CA ALA A 55 -25.85 16.31 -13.71
C ALA A 55 -26.78 16.47 -12.50
N SER A 56 -27.21 15.34 -11.93
CA SER A 56 -27.60 15.33 -10.53
C SER A 56 -26.35 15.69 -9.75
N SER A 57 -26.35 16.89 -9.17
CA SER A 57 -25.33 17.36 -8.23
C SER A 57 -25.19 16.36 -7.09
N SER A 58 -24.36 15.36 -7.30
CA SER A 58 -23.85 14.46 -6.30
C SER A 58 -22.41 14.92 -6.15
N GLY A 59 -22.06 15.46 -4.98
CA GLY A 59 -20.65 15.59 -4.63
C GLY A 59 -19.94 14.25 -4.83
N PRO A 60 -18.60 14.23 -4.93
CA PRO A 60 -17.87 12.98 -5.08
C PRO A 60 -18.30 12.03 -3.95
N ALA A 61 -18.97 10.93 -4.31
CA ALA A 61 -19.32 9.88 -3.38
C ALA A 61 -18.02 9.24 -2.91
N LEU A 62 -17.91 8.98 -1.60
CA LEU A 62 -16.75 8.29 -1.03
C LEU A 62 -16.60 6.90 -1.66
N PRO A 63 -15.38 6.43 -1.94
CA PRO A 63 -15.14 5.05 -2.36
C PRO A 63 -15.72 4.05 -1.34
N GLN A 64 -16.19 2.90 -1.80
CA GLN A 64 -16.81 1.89 -0.93
C GLN A 64 -15.88 1.46 0.22
N VAL A 65 -14.59 1.25 -0.08
CA VAL A 65 -13.57 0.90 0.93
C VAL A 65 -13.49 1.91 2.08
N ALA A 66 -13.71 3.20 1.81
CA ALA A 66 -13.71 4.23 2.83
C ALA A 66 -15.01 4.23 3.65
N GLN A 67 -16.15 3.95 3.00
CA GLN A 67 -17.43 3.80 3.70
C GLN A 67 -17.40 2.60 4.66
N ASP A 68 -16.83 1.48 4.22
CA ASP A 68 -16.70 0.26 5.02
C ASP A 68 -15.75 0.50 6.21
N ALA A 69 -14.60 1.15 5.97
CA ALA A 69 -13.67 1.53 7.02
C ALA A 69 -14.28 2.49 8.06
N VAL A 70 -15.07 3.48 7.60
CA VAL A 70 -15.78 4.41 8.49
C VAL A 70 -16.80 3.67 9.36
N ALA A 71 -17.59 2.77 8.76
CA ALA A 71 -18.57 1.99 9.49
C ALA A 71 -17.92 1.07 10.54
N ASP A 72 -16.82 0.42 10.18
CA ASP A 72 -16.05 -0.42 11.10
C ASP A 72 -15.46 0.40 12.27
N LEU A 73 -14.79 1.52 11.98
CA LEU A 73 -14.19 2.36 13.01
C LEU A 73 -15.23 2.97 13.95
N ALA A 74 -16.35 3.45 13.40
CA ALA A 74 -17.46 3.98 14.20
C ALA A 74 -18.00 2.91 15.17
N GLY A 75 -18.18 1.68 14.66
CA GLY A 75 -18.56 0.53 15.48
C GLY A 75 -17.53 0.17 16.55
N MET A 76 -16.24 0.19 16.22
CA MET A 76 -15.14 -0.07 17.16
C MET A 76 -15.07 0.97 18.29
N LEU A 77 -15.30 2.24 17.98
CA LEU A 77 -15.23 3.34 18.95
C LEU A 77 -16.56 3.58 19.69
N GLY A 78 -17.67 3.06 19.18
CA GLY A 78 -19.01 3.32 19.72
C GLY A 78 -19.48 4.75 19.51
N VAL A 79 -19.08 5.37 18.39
CA VAL A 79 -19.43 6.75 18.00
C VAL A 79 -20.29 6.75 16.76
N ASP A 80 -20.92 7.89 16.43
CA ASP A 80 -21.65 8.02 15.17
C ASP A 80 -20.66 8.05 13.98
N ALA A 81 -21.05 7.47 12.84
CA ALA A 81 -20.23 7.50 11.63
C ALA A 81 -19.89 8.93 11.15
N SER A 82 -20.72 9.91 11.50
CA SER A 82 -20.47 11.34 11.23
C SER A 82 -19.36 11.94 12.09
N GLU A 83 -18.91 11.26 13.14
CA GLU A 83 -17.76 11.66 13.97
C GLU A 83 -16.42 11.09 13.45
N VAL A 84 -16.47 10.33 12.35
CA VAL A 84 -15.29 9.76 11.69
C VAL A 84 -15.05 10.49 10.37
N ASP A 85 -13.92 11.17 10.28
CA ASP A 85 -13.50 11.89 9.09
C ASP A 85 -12.60 11.02 8.21
N VAL A 86 -12.86 10.98 6.91
CA VAL A 86 -11.94 10.39 5.94
C VAL A 86 -10.84 11.38 5.61
N VAL A 87 -9.62 11.12 6.11
CA VAL A 87 -8.46 11.98 5.88
C VAL A 87 -7.84 11.72 4.51
N ARG A 88 -7.70 10.45 4.14
CA ARG A 88 -7.02 10.05 2.89
C ARG A 88 -7.57 8.72 2.39
N VAL A 89 -7.65 8.57 1.07
CA VAL A 89 -7.89 7.29 0.39
C VAL A 89 -6.90 7.18 -0.77
N GLU A 90 -6.12 6.12 -0.79
CA GLU A 90 -5.06 5.94 -1.78
C GLU A 90 -5.09 4.57 -2.40
N GLN A 91 -4.80 4.51 -3.70
CA GLN A 91 -4.41 3.27 -4.34
C GLN A 91 -2.93 3.01 -4.02
N VAL A 92 -2.63 1.80 -3.56
CA VAL A 92 -1.27 1.36 -3.23
C VAL A 92 -1.04 -0.03 -3.80
N THR A 93 0.23 -0.41 -3.95
CA THR A 93 0.63 -1.78 -4.30
C THR A 93 1.47 -2.32 -3.15
N TRP A 94 0.89 -3.21 -2.38
CA TRP A 94 1.52 -3.83 -1.21
C TRP A 94 2.65 -4.76 -1.65
N ARG A 95 3.75 -4.76 -0.89
CA ARG A 95 4.95 -5.55 -1.21
C ARG A 95 4.76 -7.08 -1.09
N ASP A 96 3.80 -7.52 -0.29
CA ASP A 96 3.53 -8.93 -0.03
C ASP A 96 2.08 -9.15 0.42
N GLY A 97 1.71 -10.42 0.64
CA GLY A 97 0.39 -10.84 1.08
C GLY A 97 -0.01 -10.41 2.49
N SER A 98 0.84 -9.69 3.23
CA SER A 98 0.45 -9.06 4.50
C SER A 98 -0.42 -7.83 4.31
N ILE A 99 -0.45 -7.27 3.08
CA ILE A 99 -1.21 -6.07 2.75
C ILE A 99 -0.78 -4.93 3.70
N GLY A 100 0.54 -4.81 3.95
CA GLY A 100 1.12 -3.76 4.80
C GLY A 100 0.91 -3.93 6.31
N CYS A 101 0.38 -5.06 6.78
CA CYS A 101 0.08 -5.32 8.19
C CYS A 101 0.61 -6.69 8.62
N ALA A 102 1.93 -6.88 8.54
CA ALA A 102 2.53 -8.17 8.87
C ALA A 102 2.46 -8.47 10.37
N GLU A 103 1.96 -9.66 10.70
CA GLU A 103 1.96 -10.19 12.06
C GLU A 103 3.28 -10.91 12.36
N PRO A 104 3.87 -10.72 13.56
CA PRO A 104 5.10 -11.39 13.94
C PRO A 104 4.99 -12.93 13.87
N GLY A 105 5.93 -13.56 13.18
CA GLY A 105 5.99 -15.03 13.05
C GLY A 105 5.10 -15.61 11.95
N SER A 106 4.29 -14.80 11.29
CA SER A 106 3.51 -15.20 10.12
C SER A 106 4.37 -15.20 8.85
N MET A 107 4.02 -16.08 7.91
CA MET A 107 4.65 -16.15 6.59
C MET A 107 3.65 -15.65 5.55
N TYR A 108 4.06 -14.66 4.76
CA TYR A 108 3.23 -14.04 3.71
C TYR A 108 3.81 -14.31 2.31
N THR A 109 2.93 -14.34 1.32
CA THR A 109 3.32 -14.52 -0.09
C THR A 109 4.15 -13.33 -0.55
N GLN A 110 5.24 -13.57 -1.27
CA GLN A 110 6.11 -12.51 -1.80
C GLN A 110 5.60 -11.96 -3.14
N ALA A 111 4.29 -11.74 -3.24
CA ALA A 111 3.63 -11.24 -4.44
C ALA A 111 3.14 -9.81 -4.19
N LEU A 112 3.30 -8.95 -5.19
CA LEU A 112 2.72 -7.62 -5.17
C LEU A 112 1.20 -7.71 -5.18
N VAL A 113 0.54 -6.93 -4.33
CA VAL A 113 -0.92 -6.92 -4.20
C VAL A 113 -1.43 -5.50 -4.39
N ASP A 114 -2.23 -5.28 -5.43
CA ASP A 114 -2.94 -4.01 -5.58
C ASP A 114 -4.02 -3.87 -4.50
N GLY A 115 -4.13 -2.66 -3.95
CA GLY A 115 -5.03 -2.41 -2.85
C GLY A 115 -5.23 -0.94 -2.55
N GLN A 116 -5.81 -0.67 -1.39
CA GLN A 116 -6.12 0.66 -0.90
C GLN A 116 -5.67 0.88 0.52
N ARG A 117 -5.20 2.09 0.79
CA ARG A 117 -4.93 2.62 2.12
C ARG A 117 -5.91 3.73 2.42
N VAL A 118 -6.64 3.59 3.52
CA VAL A 118 -7.60 4.57 4.01
C VAL A 118 -7.12 5.07 5.35
N VAL A 119 -6.93 6.39 5.48
CA VAL A 119 -6.61 7.04 6.77
C VAL A 119 -7.87 7.74 7.24
N LEU A 120 -8.31 7.38 8.44
CA LEU A 120 -9.47 7.97 9.11
C LEU A 120 -9.02 8.76 10.34
N SER A 121 -9.77 9.77 10.72
CA SER A 121 -9.59 10.52 11.96
C SER A 121 -10.86 10.47 12.80
N ALA A 122 -10.72 10.14 14.08
CA ALA A 122 -11.81 10.19 15.04
C ALA A 122 -11.27 10.55 16.43
N GLY A 123 -11.88 11.54 17.07
CA GLY A 123 -11.44 12.01 18.40
C GLY A 123 -10.00 12.52 18.44
N GLY A 124 -9.49 13.08 17.34
CA GLY A 124 -8.13 13.61 17.21
C GLY A 124 -7.03 12.54 17.10
N ARG A 125 -7.40 11.29 16.80
CA ARG A 125 -6.47 10.19 16.49
C ARG A 125 -6.70 9.72 15.06
N GLU A 126 -5.62 9.33 14.39
CA GLU A 126 -5.68 8.71 13.07
C GLU A 126 -5.69 7.18 13.20
N TYR A 127 -6.37 6.52 12.26
CA TYR A 127 -6.47 5.07 12.14
C TYR A 127 -6.27 4.69 10.68
N GLU A 128 -5.47 3.66 10.44
CA GLU A 128 -5.14 3.21 9.11
C GLU A 128 -5.89 1.92 8.79
N TYR A 129 -6.58 1.91 7.67
CA TYR A 129 -7.32 0.78 7.14
C TYR A 129 -6.70 0.36 5.81
N HIS A 130 -6.44 -0.93 5.67
CA HIS A 130 -5.84 -1.49 4.47
C HIS A 130 -6.85 -2.40 3.78
N ALA A 131 -6.80 -2.45 2.46
CA ALA A 131 -7.55 -3.40 1.63
C ALA A 131 -6.64 -3.86 0.50
N GLY A 132 -6.87 -5.06 -0.04
CA GLY A 132 -6.05 -5.56 -1.14
C GLY A 132 -6.45 -6.93 -1.65
N GLY A 133 -6.27 -7.15 -2.95
CA GLY A 133 -6.71 -8.37 -3.61
C GLY A 133 -8.22 -8.59 -3.42
N SER A 134 -8.59 -9.71 -2.80
CA SER A 134 -9.98 -10.04 -2.45
C SER A 134 -10.33 -9.76 -0.99
N ARG A 135 -9.47 -9.07 -0.24
CA ARG A 135 -9.70 -8.75 1.17
C ARG A 135 -10.30 -7.36 1.28
N ASP A 136 -11.45 -7.28 1.96
CA ASP A 136 -12.11 -6.02 2.30
C ASP A 136 -11.26 -5.18 3.28
N ALA A 137 -11.68 -3.93 3.50
CA ALA A 137 -11.01 -3.02 4.42
C ALA A 137 -10.90 -3.62 5.83
N PHE A 138 -9.72 -3.52 6.43
CA PHE A 138 -9.47 -3.92 7.82
C PHE A 138 -8.56 -2.93 8.52
N HIS A 139 -8.75 -2.73 9.82
CA HIS A 139 -7.91 -1.85 10.61
C HIS A 139 -6.50 -2.44 10.79
N CYS A 140 -5.48 -1.63 10.54
CA CYS A 140 -4.08 -1.96 10.70
C CYS A 140 -3.48 -1.17 11.88
N GLU A 141 -3.36 -1.82 13.03
CA GLU A 141 -2.81 -1.16 14.22
C GLU A 141 -1.31 -0.85 14.11
N ASN A 142 -0.58 -1.67 13.35
CA ASN A 142 0.87 -1.56 13.21
C ASN A 142 1.27 -1.71 11.74
N PRO A 143 1.20 -0.62 10.94
CA PRO A 143 1.64 -0.65 9.55
C PRO A 143 3.12 -1.03 9.43
N THR A 144 3.44 -1.97 8.57
CA THR A 144 4.81 -2.51 8.36
C THR A 144 5.41 -2.13 7.01
N GLU A 145 4.74 -1.25 6.28
CA GLU A 145 5.12 -0.88 4.91
C GLU A 145 6.07 0.32 4.83
#